data_AF-W2SX60-F1
#
_entry.id   AF-W2SX60-F1
#
_cell.length_a   1.000
_cell.length_b   1.000
_cell.length_c   1.000
_cell.angle_alpha   90.00
_cell.angle_beta   90.00
_cell.angle_gamma   90.00
#
_symmetry.space_group_name_H-M   'P 1'
#
loop_
_entity.id
_entity.type
_entity.pdbx_description
1 polymer ?
#
loop_
_entity_poly.entity_id
_entity_poly.type
_entity_poly.pdbx_seq_one_letter_code
_entity_poly.pdbx_strand_id
1 'polypeptide(L)'
;MQKEDCHTDWVSTVRFSPSTRDPVIVSAGWDKIVKVWNLGNCRLKTNHIGHTGYVSTVTVSPDGSLCASGGKDGQAMLWDLNEGKHLYTLNGNDVIHAMAFSPNRYWLCAAVGPVIKIWDLEDKREIEELKPEITGKSSTAPQCVSLAWSQDGQTLYAGYTDNVIRVWQVAQLFRELGLSEKIELNEHEMRIATQFVGGEDAGAEWGDIGILLYGPPGCGKTLLAKAVARAAGCRFINLQVSNLTDKWYGESQKLAAAVFSVAQKFQPTIIFIDEIDSFLRDRQANDHEATAMMKAQFMSLWDGFCTTDDQIIVMGATNRPQDVDPAILRRMSARFPVPVPSEKQRAQILKASRAEEVILREERLADDVDLQKIAAMGVGLSGSDLKEVCRIAVLTRAKATLQDQGNLKNRQPVRKEDLEFALMKYSRGSQQMTEYGLD
;
A
#
# COMPACT_ATOMS: atom_id res chain seq x y z
N MET A 1 -32.37 6.34 -41.94
CA MET A 1 -31.01 5.80 -41.68
C MET A 1 -30.04 6.54 -42.58
N GLN A 2 -29.25 7.47 -42.04
CA GLN A 2 -28.15 8.08 -42.79
C GLN A 2 -27.06 7.02 -42.97
N LYS A 3 -26.75 6.69 -44.23
CA LYS A 3 -25.72 5.70 -44.61
C LYS A 3 -24.29 6.26 -44.56
N GLU A 4 -24.14 7.56 -44.28
CA GLU A 4 -22.92 8.30 -44.60
C GLU A 4 -21.77 8.16 -43.59
N ASP A 5 -21.95 7.53 -42.43
CA ASP A 5 -20.90 7.46 -41.40
C ASP A 5 -20.73 6.09 -40.73
N CYS A 6 -21.38 5.05 -41.26
CA CYS A 6 -21.40 3.70 -40.69
C CYS A 6 -20.01 3.03 -40.66
N HIS A 7 -19.84 2.04 -39.78
CA HIS A 7 -18.71 1.11 -39.88
C HIS A 7 -18.79 0.34 -41.21
N THR A 8 -17.64 0.10 -41.82
CA THR A 8 -17.56 -0.61 -43.11
C THR A 8 -17.51 -2.13 -42.95
N ASP A 9 -17.31 -2.61 -41.72
CA ASP A 9 -17.24 -4.02 -41.36
C ASP A 9 -17.98 -4.28 -40.02
N TRP A 10 -17.89 -5.51 -39.50
CA TRP A 10 -18.55 -5.94 -38.26
C TRP A 10 -18.20 -5.04 -37.08
N VAL A 11 -19.24 -4.56 -36.40
CA VAL A 11 -19.13 -3.83 -35.15
C VAL A 11 -18.95 -4.84 -34.03
N SER A 12 -17.81 -4.80 -33.36
CA SER A 12 -17.45 -5.75 -32.31
C SER A 12 -18.05 -5.37 -30.97
N THR A 13 -18.19 -4.07 -30.70
CA THR A 13 -18.64 -3.58 -29.39
C THR A 13 -19.19 -2.15 -29.47
N VAL A 14 -20.08 -1.84 -28.53
CA VAL A 14 -20.66 -0.51 -28.33
C VAL A 14 -20.72 -0.23 -26.83
N ARG A 15 -20.31 0.97 -26.41
CA ARG A 15 -20.34 1.42 -25.02
C ARG A 15 -20.91 2.83 -24.92
N PHE A 16 -21.74 3.05 -23.90
CA PHE A 16 -22.20 4.38 -23.52
C PHE A 16 -21.17 5.01 -22.59
N SER A 17 -20.89 6.30 -22.78
CA SER A 17 -20.17 7.08 -21.78
C SER A 17 -21.09 7.43 -20.60
N PRO A 18 -20.64 7.27 -19.36
CA PRO A 18 -21.41 7.63 -18.17
C PRO A 18 -21.48 9.15 -17.94
N SER A 19 -20.75 9.96 -18.70
CA SER A 19 -20.75 11.42 -18.55
C SER A 19 -22.11 12.03 -18.88
N THR A 20 -22.67 12.78 -17.93
CA THR A 20 -23.93 13.51 -18.11
C THR A 20 -23.75 14.84 -18.84
N ARG A 21 -22.51 15.36 -18.89
CA ARG A 21 -22.19 16.67 -19.49
C ARG A 21 -22.09 16.59 -21.01
N ASP A 22 -21.51 15.53 -21.53
CA ASP A 22 -21.42 15.26 -22.98
C ASP A 22 -21.71 13.78 -23.23
N PRO A 23 -22.99 13.41 -23.38
CA PRO A 23 -23.36 12.02 -23.54
C PRO A 23 -22.93 11.52 -24.92
N VAL A 24 -21.97 10.60 -24.93
CA VAL A 24 -21.42 10.00 -26.14
C VAL A 24 -21.53 8.49 -26.13
N ILE A 25 -21.63 7.90 -27.32
CA ILE A 25 -21.52 6.46 -27.55
C ILE A 25 -20.19 6.21 -28.24
N VAL A 26 -19.48 5.18 -27.82
CA VAL A 26 -18.26 4.72 -28.49
C VAL A 26 -18.54 3.36 -29.10
N SER A 27 -18.22 3.19 -30.37
CA SER A 27 -18.28 1.91 -31.06
C SER A 27 -16.93 1.55 -31.65
N ALA A 28 -16.65 0.25 -31.75
CA ALA A 28 -15.44 -0.24 -32.40
C ALA A 28 -15.80 -1.34 -33.39
N GLY A 29 -15.02 -1.41 -34.47
CA GLY A 29 -15.29 -2.33 -35.56
C GLY A 29 -14.04 -3.04 -36.09
N TRP A 30 -14.30 -4.03 -36.94
CA TRP A 30 -13.28 -4.76 -37.70
C TRP A 30 -12.69 -3.92 -38.84
N ASP A 31 -13.32 -2.78 -39.14
CA ASP A 31 -12.78 -1.70 -39.97
C ASP A 31 -11.60 -0.97 -39.33
N LYS A 32 -11.16 -1.40 -38.14
CA LYS A 32 -10.00 -0.91 -37.38
C LYS A 32 -10.18 0.50 -36.82
N ILE A 33 -11.42 1.01 -36.83
CA ILE A 33 -11.74 2.36 -36.41
C ILE A 33 -12.56 2.28 -35.13
N VAL A 34 -12.26 3.19 -34.21
CA VAL A 34 -13.12 3.47 -33.06
C VAL A 34 -13.87 4.76 -33.36
N LYS A 35 -15.20 4.71 -33.35
CA LYS A 35 -16.07 5.84 -33.66
C LYS A 35 -16.73 6.35 -32.40
N VAL A 36 -16.74 7.67 -32.24
CA VAL A 36 -17.46 8.35 -31.15
C VAL A 36 -18.65 9.08 -31.74
N TRP A 37 -19.82 8.84 -31.18
CA TRP A 37 -21.11 9.37 -31.61
C TRP A 37 -21.69 10.23 -30.51
N ASN A 38 -22.33 11.34 -30.88
CA ASN A 38 -23.09 12.13 -29.92
C ASN A 38 -24.45 11.48 -29.68
N LEU A 39 -24.83 11.25 -28.42
CA LEU A 39 -26.08 10.57 -28.07
C LEU A 39 -27.32 11.41 -28.43
N GLY A 40 -27.23 12.74 -28.29
CA GLY A 40 -28.37 13.64 -28.45
C GLY A 40 -28.86 13.77 -29.89
N ASN A 41 -27.95 13.73 -30.86
CA ASN A 41 -28.28 13.86 -32.28
C ASN A 41 -27.95 12.60 -33.12
N CYS A 42 -27.36 11.58 -32.50
CA CYS A 42 -26.94 10.32 -33.15
C CYS A 42 -26.00 10.52 -34.35
N ARG A 43 -25.20 11.60 -34.36
CA ARG A 43 -24.21 11.89 -35.40
C ARG A 43 -22.81 11.50 -34.96
N LEU A 44 -21.98 11.19 -35.95
CA LEU A 44 -20.55 10.95 -35.74
C LEU A 44 -19.88 12.24 -35.23
N LYS A 45 -19.19 12.14 -34.09
CA LYS A 45 -18.41 13.22 -33.49
C LYS A 45 -16.96 13.15 -33.95
N THR A 46 -16.32 11.98 -33.77
CA THR A 46 -14.90 11.79 -34.06
C THR A 46 -14.62 10.35 -34.50
N ASN A 47 -13.68 10.18 -35.44
CA ASN A 47 -13.06 8.88 -35.76
C ASN A 47 -11.68 8.81 -35.10
N HIS A 48 -11.45 7.78 -34.30
CA HIS A 48 -10.14 7.45 -33.76
C HIS A 48 -9.48 6.39 -34.65
N ILE A 49 -8.36 6.76 -35.25
CA ILE A 49 -7.60 5.97 -36.20
C ILE A 49 -6.22 5.72 -35.60
N GLY A 50 -5.78 4.46 -35.60
CA GLY A 50 -4.47 4.08 -35.06
C GLY A 50 -4.24 2.57 -35.06
N HIS A 51 -5.28 1.79 -34.84
CA HIS A 51 -5.20 0.34 -34.82
C HIS A 51 -4.79 -0.24 -36.19
N THR A 52 -3.88 -1.22 -36.16
CA THR A 52 -3.37 -1.90 -37.36
C THR A 52 -4.12 -3.21 -37.65
N GLY A 53 -4.76 -3.78 -36.61
CA GLY A 53 -5.63 -4.94 -36.66
C GLY A 53 -7.09 -4.58 -36.36
N TYR A 54 -7.99 -5.59 -36.42
CA TYR A 54 -9.38 -5.38 -36.02
C TYR A 54 -9.47 -5.08 -34.52
N VAL A 55 -10.39 -4.19 -34.16
CA VAL A 55 -10.65 -3.84 -32.76
C VAL A 55 -11.71 -4.80 -32.22
N SER A 56 -11.36 -5.56 -31.19
CA SER A 56 -12.24 -6.55 -30.56
C SER A 56 -13.06 -5.93 -29.43
N THR A 57 -12.51 -4.92 -28.76
CA THR A 57 -13.08 -4.39 -27.53
C THR A 57 -12.79 -2.91 -27.34
N VAL A 58 -13.71 -2.26 -26.63
CA VAL A 58 -13.68 -0.85 -26.26
C VAL A 58 -14.35 -0.73 -24.91
N THR A 59 -13.79 0.11 -24.06
CA THR A 59 -14.34 0.44 -22.75
C THR A 59 -14.18 1.93 -22.50
N VAL A 60 -15.10 2.49 -21.72
CA VAL A 60 -15.09 3.90 -21.32
C VAL A 60 -14.78 3.96 -19.83
N SER A 61 -14.05 4.98 -19.40
CA SER A 61 -13.71 5.19 -18.00
C SER A 61 -14.96 5.56 -17.17
N PRO A 62 -14.96 5.33 -15.85
CA PRO A 62 -16.11 5.61 -14.99
C PRO A 62 -16.53 7.09 -14.95
N ASP A 63 -15.57 8.00 -15.13
CA ASP A 63 -15.81 9.45 -15.23
C ASP A 63 -16.25 9.89 -16.64
N GLY A 64 -16.19 8.99 -17.63
CA GLY A 64 -16.56 9.24 -19.02
C GLY A 64 -15.60 10.13 -19.79
N SER A 65 -14.40 10.41 -19.26
CA SER A 65 -13.41 11.27 -19.91
C SER A 65 -12.51 10.52 -20.90
N LEU A 66 -12.28 9.23 -20.68
CA LEU A 66 -11.36 8.39 -21.44
C LEU A 66 -12.09 7.22 -22.08
N CYS A 67 -11.57 6.78 -23.23
CA CYS A 67 -11.86 5.46 -23.75
C CYS A 67 -10.58 4.68 -24.00
N ALA A 68 -10.65 3.36 -23.82
CA ALA A 68 -9.59 2.44 -24.17
C ALA A 68 -10.11 1.47 -25.23
N SER A 69 -9.32 1.24 -26.27
CA SER A 69 -9.61 0.27 -27.34
C SER A 69 -8.47 -0.74 -27.51
N GLY A 70 -8.82 -1.97 -27.86
CA GLY A 70 -7.88 -3.08 -27.95
C GLY A 70 -8.35 -4.11 -28.96
N GLY A 71 -7.40 -4.83 -29.55
CA GLY A 71 -7.69 -5.72 -30.67
C GLY A 71 -6.60 -6.74 -30.99
N LYS A 72 -6.60 -7.19 -32.25
CA LYS A 72 -5.64 -8.17 -32.78
C LYS A 72 -4.22 -7.64 -32.89
N ASP A 73 -4.04 -6.32 -32.93
CA ASP A 73 -2.71 -5.71 -32.93
C ASP A 73 -2.00 -5.81 -31.58
N GLY A 74 -2.69 -6.27 -30.53
CA GLY A 74 -2.15 -6.43 -29.19
C GLY A 74 -1.75 -5.12 -28.53
N GLN A 75 -2.33 -4.00 -29.00
CA GLN A 75 -2.10 -2.67 -28.46
C GLN A 75 -3.39 -2.17 -27.79
N ALA A 76 -3.29 -1.80 -26.52
CA ALA A 76 -4.35 -1.08 -25.82
C ALA A 76 -4.11 0.42 -26.02
N MET A 77 -4.92 1.07 -26.85
CA MET A 77 -4.85 2.50 -27.12
C MET A 77 -5.83 3.26 -26.23
N LEU A 78 -5.37 4.32 -25.58
CA LEU A 78 -6.21 5.25 -24.82
C LEU A 78 -6.47 6.53 -25.61
N TRP A 79 -7.71 6.98 -25.59
CA TRP A 79 -8.17 8.18 -26.27
C TRP A 79 -8.93 9.08 -25.31
N ASP A 80 -8.73 10.37 -25.47
CA ASP A 80 -9.50 11.40 -24.78
C ASP A 80 -10.83 11.63 -25.52
N LEU A 81 -11.96 11.47 -24.83
CA LEU A 81 -13.30 11.66 -25.40
C LEU A 81 -13.73 13.13 -25.50
N ASN A 82 -13.10 14.01 -24.72
CA ASN A 82 -13.35 15.44 -24.75
C ASN A 82 -12.59 16.08 -25.92
N GLU A 83 -11.29 15.80 -26.03
CA GLU A 83 -10.43 16.37 -27.08
C GLU A 83 -10.43 15.57 -28.38
N GLY A 84 -10.84 14.30 -28.35
CA GLY A 84 -10.83 13.43 -29.52
C GLY A 84 -9.42 12.94 -29.90
N LYS A 85 -8.43 13.04 -29.01
CA LYS A 85 -7.02 12.77 -29.32
C LYS A 85 -6.56 11.41 -28.80
N HIS A 86 -5.56 10.85 -29.49
CA HIS A 86 -4.79 9.71 -29.00
C HIS A 86 -3.89 10.14 -27.85
N LEU A 87 -3.94 9.44 -26.72
CA LEU A 87 -3.11 9.72 -25.55
C LEU A 87 -1.92 8.77 -25.48
N TYR A 88 -2.19 7.47 -25.31
CA TYR A 88 -1.16 6.47 -25.02
C TYR A 88 -1.44 5.16 -25.73
N THR A 89 -0.38 4.44 -26.02
CA THR A 89 -0.42 3.05 -26.51
C THR A 89 0.29 2.16 -25.50
N LEU A 90 -0.43 1.19 -24.97
CA LEU A 90 0.08 0.20 -24.03
C LEU A 90 0.24 -1.13 -24.75
N ASN A 91 1.43 -1.72 -24.67
CA ASN A 91 1.73 -2.98 -25.36
C ASN A 91 1.28 -4.18 -24.52
N GLY A 92 0.29 -4.93 -25.04
CA GLY A 92 -0.17 -6.18 -24.45
C GLY A 92 0.76 -7.36 -24.75
N ASN A 93 1.42 -7.35 -25.91
CA ASN A 93 2.24 -8.43 -26.50
C ASN A 93 1.45 -9.60 -27.11
N ASP A 94 0.13 -9.67 -26.93
CA ASP A 94 -0.75 -10.64 -27.58
C ASP A 94 -2.13 -10.01 -27.84
N VAL A 95 -3.02 -10.73 -28.54
CA VAL A 95 -4.37 -10.30 -28.87
C VAL A 95 -5.15 -9.92 -27.60
N ILE A 96 -5.76 -8.75 -27.64
CA ILE A 96 -6.64 -8.28 -26.56
C ILE A 96 -8.06 -8.76 -26.85
N HIS A 97 -8.66 -9.50 -25.93
CA HIS A 97 -10.04 -9.98 -26.09
C HIS A 97 -11.07 -9.11 -25.38
N ALA A 98 -10.74 -8.62 -24.19
CA ALA A 98 -11.60 -7.77 -23.38
C ALA A 98 -10.79 -6.76 -22.59
N MET A 99 -11.42 -5.63 -22.26
CA MET A 99 -10.85 -4.62 -21.39
C MET A 99 -11.89 -4.06 -20.44
N ALA A 100 -11.44 -3.63 -19.26
CA ALA A 100 -12.27 -2.97 -18.28
C ALA A 100 -11.45 -1.96 -17.46
N PHE A 101 -12.00 -0.77 -17.26
CA PHE A 101 -11.47 0.17 -16.28
C PHE A 101 -11.87 -0.24 -14.88
N SER A 102 -10.98 -0.03 -13.92
CA SER A 102 -11.36 -0.10 -12.52
C SER A 102 -12.32 1.06 -12.17
N PRO A 103 -13.37 0.83 -11.38
CA PRO A 103 -14.32 1.88 -10.99
C PRO A 103 -13.78 2.84 -9.93
N ASN A 104 -12.79 2.42 -9.14
CA ASN A 104 -12.27 3.17 -7.98
C ASN A 104 -10.79 3.56 -8.10
N ARG A 105 -10.05 2.94 -9.02
CA ARG A 105 -8.60 3.16 -9.21
C ARG A 105 -8.35 3.57 -10.64
N TYR A 106 -7.26 4.30 -10.85
CA TYR A 106 -6.85 4.75 -12.19
C TYR A 106 -6.14 3.63 -12.97
N TRP A 107 -6.79 2.47 -13.05
CA TRP A 107 -6.25 1.24 -13.63
C TRP A 107 -7.02 0.82 -14.87
N LEU A 108 -6.29 0.29 -15.85
CA LEU A 108 -6.83 -0.42 -17.00
C LEU A 108 -6.47 -1.90 -16.89
N CYS A 109 -7.48 -2.76 -16.97
CA CYS A 109 -7.28 -4.21 -17.10
C CYS A 109 -7.55 -4.64 -18.54
N ALA A 110 -6.61 -5.35 -19.15
CA ALA A 110 -6.83 -6.00 -20.43
C ALA A 110 -6.57 -7.50 -20.33
N ALA A 111 -7.49 -8.27 -20.92
CA ALA A 111 -7.36 -9.69 -21.15
C ALA A 111 -6.50 -9.87 -22.40
N VAL A 112 -5.24 -10.25 -22.21
CA VAL A 112 -4.23 -10.39 -23.24
C VAL A 112 -3.91 -11.87 -23.39
N GLY A 113 -4.50 -12.49 -24.41
CA GLY A 113 -4.44 -13.93 -24.60
C GLY A 113 -4.84 -14.71 -23.32
N PRO A 114 -3.94 -15.54 -22.74
CA PRO A 114 -4.23 -16.29 -21.52
C PRO A 114 -4.05 -15.49 -20.21
N VAL A 115 -3.42 -14.32 -20.25
CA VAL A 115 -3.10 -13.53 -19.07
C VAL A 115 -3.95 -12.27 -18.97
N ILE A 116 -4.07 -11.71 -17.78
CA ILE A 116 -4.71 -10.40 -17.59
C ILE A 116 -3.62 -9.44 -17.14
N LYS A 117 -3.42 -8.38 -17.92
CA LYS A 117 -2.47 -7.32 -17.58
C LYS A 117 -3.19 -6.14 -16.97
N ILE A 118 -2.62 -5.60 -15.91
CA ILE A 118 -3.13 -4.42 -15.20
C ILE A 118 -2.11 -3.30 -15.33
N TRP A 119 -2.53 -2.17 -15.90
CA TRP A 119 -1.71 -0.97 -16.00
C TRP A 119 -2.22 0.12 -15.07
N ASP A 120 -1.27 0.79 -14.42
CA ASP A 120 -1.51 2.07 -13.78
C ASP A 120 -1.42 3.17 -14.84
N LEU A 121 -2.48 3.95 -15.00
CA LEU A 121 -2.54 5.01 -16.00
C LEU A 121 -1.89 6.31 -15.48
N GLU A 122 -1.66 6.44 -14.18
CA GLU A 122 -1.00 7.60 -13.58
C GLU A 122 0.52 7.48 -13.77
N ASP A 123 1.08 6.36 -13.32
CA ASP A 123 2.50 6.03 -13.45
C ASP A 123 2.89 5.49 -14.83
N LYS A 124 1.91 5.13 -15.68
CA LYS A 124 2.09 4.56 -17.02
C LYS A 124 2.92 3.27 -17.03
N ARG A 125 2.77 2.44 -16.00
CA ARG A 125 3.50 1.19 -15.84
C ARG A 125 2.57 0.01 -15.70
N GLU A 126 3.06 -1.16 -16.11
CA GLU A 126 2.44 -2.44 -15.80
C GLU A 126 2.60 -2.71 -14.31
N ILE A 127 1.49 -2.89 -13.60
CA ILE A 127 1.47 -3.19 -12.16
C ILE A 127 1.67 -4.68 -11.97
N GLU A 128 0.89 -5.47 -12.69
CA GLU A 128 0.75 -6.89 -12.43
C GLU A 128 0.26 -7.63 -13.67
N GLU A 129 0.75 -8.86 -13.82
CA GLU A 129 0.34 -9.82 -14.83
C GLU A 129 -0.29 -11.03 -14.13
N LEU A 130 -1.61 -11.14 -14.21
CA LEU A 130 -2.36 -12.24 -13.60
C LEU A 130 -2.35 -13.45 -14.54
N LYS A 131 -1.77 -14.54 -14.07
CA LYS A 131 -1.71 -15.82 -14.78
C LYS A 131 -2.73 -16.79 -14.20
N PRO A 132 -3.52 -17.49 -15.03
CA PRO A 132 -4.44 -18.50 -14.54
C PRO A 132 -3.64 -19.70 -13.98
N GLU A 133 -4.05 -20.23 -12.83
CA GLU A 133 -3.58 -21.54 -12.38
C GLU A 133 -4.10 -22.61 -13.36
N ILE A 134 -3.18 -23.31 -14.03
CA ILE A 134 -3.52 -24.32 -15.03
C ILE A 134 -3.71 -25.66 -14.31
N THR A 135 -4.95 -25.99 -13.98
CA THR A 135 -5.34 -27.29 -13.42
C THR A 135 -5.75 -28.25 -14.54
N GLY A 136 -4.80 -28.70 -15.37
CA GLY A 136 -5.09 -29.72 -16.38
C GLY A 136 -3.98 -30.02 -17.38
N LYS A 137 -3.97 -31.26 -17.91
CA LYS A 137 -3.07 -31.75 -18.96
C LYS A 137 -3.50 -31.33 -20.38
N SER A 138 -4.10 -30.15 -20.55
CA SER A 138 -4.48 -29.66 -21.89
C SER A 138 -3.30 -28.96 -22.56
N SER A 139 -3.09 -29.22 -23.85
CA SER A 139 -1.95 -28.70 -24.63
C SER A 139 -2.03 -27.20 -24.94
N THR A 140 -3.16 -26.54 -24.68
CA THR A 140 -3.38 -25.13 -25.00
C THR A 140 -3.84 -24.36 -23.76
N ALA A 141 -3.16 -23.26 -23.42
CA ALA A 141 -3.50 -22.41 -22.28
C ALA A 141 -4.88 -21.75 -22.49
N PRO A 142 -5.73 -21.68 -21.45
CA PRO A 142 -7.06 -21.10 -21.56
C PRO A 142 -6.94 -19.59 -21.79
N GLN A 143 -7.63 -19.10 -22.80
CA GLN A 143 -7.70 -17.67 -23.14
C GLN A 143 -8.75 -16.96 -22.30
N CYS A 144 -8.44 -15.73 -21.86
CA CYS A 144 -9.37 -14.86 -21.15
C CYS A 144 -10.24 -14.10 -22.17
N VAL A 145 -11.56 -14.26 -22.11
CA VAL A 145 -12.50 -13.76 -23.13
C VAL A 145 -13.30 -12.55 -22.64
N SER A 146 -13.57 -12.46 -21.33
CA SER A 146 -14.36 -11.39 -20.75
C SER A 146 -13.79 -10.91 -19.42
N LEU A 147 -13.99 -9.63 -19.12
CA LEU A 147 -13.59 -8.98 -17.87
C LEU A 147 -14.73 -8.14 -17.33
N ALA A 148 -14.97 -8.21 -16.02
CA ALA A 148 -15.92 -7.35 -15.33
C ALA A 148 -15.43 -7.06 -13.91
N TRP A 149 -15.46 -5.78 -13.52
CA TRP A 149 -15.22 -5.34 -12.16
C TRP A 149 -16.51 -5.38 -11.34
N SER A 150 -16.41 -5.72 -10.05
CA SER A 150 -17.45 -5.40 -9.07
C SER A 150 -17.62 -3.89 -8.92
N GLN A 151 -18.81 -3.45 -8.52
CA GLN A 151 -19.12 -2.01 -8.41
C GLN A 151 -18.22 -1.28 -7.39
N ASP A 152 -17.79 -1.98 -6.34
CA ASP A 152 -16.87 -1.47 -5.33
C ASP A 152 -15.40 -1.41 -5.81
N GLY A 153 -15.08 -2.00 -6.97
CA GLY A 153 -13.74 -2.11 -7.52
C GLY A 153 -12.78 -2.98 -6.72
N GLN A 154 -13.30 -3.87 -5.86
CA GLN A 154 -12.48 -4.79 -5.07
C GLN A 154 -12.26 -6.13 -5.74
N THR A 155 -13.17 -6.56 -6.63
CA THR A 155 -13.14 -7.90 -7.22
C THR A 155 -13.21 -7.82 -8.74
N LEU A 156 -12.25 -8.45 -9.41
CA LEU A 156 -12.21 -8.63 -10.85
C LEU A 156 -12.66 -10.06 -11.21
N TYR A 157 -13.70 -10.16 -12.03
CA TYR A 157 -14.19 -11.41 -12.61
C TYR A 157 -13.67 -11.53 -14.03
N ALA A 158 -13.11 -12.69 -14.36
CA ALA A 158 -12.74 -12.99 -15.75
C ALA A 158 -13.24 -14.36 -16.19
N GLY A 159 -13.85 -14.38 -17.38
CA GLY A 159 -14.34 -15.60 -18.02
C GLY A 159 -13.29 -16.17 -18.97
N TYR A 160 -12.99 -17.46 -18.83
CA TYR A 160 -12.03 -18.17 -19.66
C TYR A 160 -12.69 -19.18 -20.59
N THR A 161 -11.98 -19.53 -21.66
CA THR A 161 -12.36 -20.56 -22.65
C THR A 161 -12.45 -21.98 -22.09
N ASP A 162 -11.94 -22.24 -20.89
CA ASP A 162 -12.03 -23.53 -20.18
C ASP A 162 -13.35 -23.68 -19.40
N ASN A 163 -14.33 -22.80 -19.64
CA ASN A 163 -15.62 -22.75 -18.95
C ASN A 163 -15.51 -22.40 -17.46
N VAL A 164 -14.38 -21.84 -17.02
CA VAL A 164 -14.17 -21.41 -15.63
C VAL A 164 -14.19 -19.88 -15.55
N ILE A 165 -14.96 -19.36 -14.59
CA ILE A 165 -14.87 -17.97 -14.16
C ILE A 165 -13.83 -17.91 -13.05
N ARG A 166 -12.79 -17.13 -13.26
CA ARG A 166 -11.77 -16.87 -12.25
C ARG A 166 -12.03 -15.50 -11.62
N VAL A 167 -11.78 -15.42 -10.33
CA VAL A 167 -12.10 -14.26 -9.50
C VAL A 167 -10.84 -13.82 -8.78
N TRP A 168 -10.43 -12.58 -9.01
CA TRP A 168 -9.30 -11.95 -8.34
C TRP A 168 -9.81 -10.87 -7.42
N GLN A 169 -9.40 -10.91 -6.16
CA GLN A 169 -9.65 -9.83 -5.22
C GLN A 169 -8.42 -8.95 -5.15
N VAL A 170 -8.62 -7.64 -5.29
CA VAL A 170 -7.60 -6.64 -5.01
C VAL A 170 -7.34 -6.70 -3.53
N ALA A 171 -6.20 -7.30 -3.16
CA ALA A 171 -5.71 -7.40 -1.80
C ALA A 171 -5.33 -6.00 -1.26
N GLN A 172 -6.33 -5.17 -0.98
CA GLN A 172 -6.16 -3.85 -0.42
C GLN A 172 -5.47 -3.92 0.95
N LEU A 173 -5.80 -4.96 1.71
CA LEU A 173 -5.24 -5.24 3.01
C LEU A 173 -3.70 -5.38 2.96
N PHE A 174 -3.12 -6.21 2.10
CA PHE A 174 -1.68 -6.49 2.15
C PHE A 174 -0.80 -5.30 1.75
N ARG A 175 -1.28 -4.43 0.86
CA ARG A 175 -0.52 -3.26 0.36
C ARG A 175 -0.68 -2.03 1.27
N GLU A 176 -1.87 -1.79 1.82
CA GLU A 176 -2.09 -0.77 2.87
C GLU A 176 -1.41 -1.14 4.20
N LEU A 177 -1.22 -2.45 4.44
CA LEU A 177 -0.45 -2.98 5.58
C LEU A 177 1.08 -3.00 5.36
N GLY A 178 1.56 -2.69 4.15
CA GLY A 178 2.99 -2.64 3.84
C GLY A 178 3.69 -4.00 3.94
N LEU A 179 3.04 -5.08 3.53
CA LEU A 179 3.64 -6.42 3.51
C LEU A 179 4.35 -6.66 2.17
N SER A 180 5.68 -6.78 2.21
CA SER A 180 6.47 -7.30 1.10
C SER A 180 6.57 -8.82 1.20
N GLU A 181 6.31 -9.54 0.12
CA GLU A 181 6.74 -10.93 0.00
C GLU A 181 8.26 -10.99 -0.11
N LYS A 182 8.88 -11.74 0.81
CA LYS A 182 10.31 -12.07 0.89
C LYS A 182 11.24 -10.92 1.24
N ILE A 183 11.56 -10.87 2.54
CA ILE A 183 12.85 -10.40 3.01
C ILE A 183 13.41 -11.60 3.79
N GLU A 184 14.63 -12.03 3.52
CA GLU A 184 15.34 -13.06 4.30
C GLU A 184 16.00 -12.37 5.50
N LEU A 185 15.91 -12.95 6.71
CA LEU A 185 16.51 -12.40 7.93
C LEU A 185 17.81 -13.16 8.24
N ASN A 186 18.79 -12.45 8.81
CA ASN A 186 20.04 -13.04 9.29
C ASN A 186 19.84 -13.81 10.62
N GLU A 187 20.71 -14.78 10.91
CA GLU A 187 20.63 -15.67 12.09
C GLU A 187 20.48 -14.94 13.43
N HIS A 188 21.02 -13.73 13.55
CA HIS A 188 20.95 -12.94 14.78
C HIS A 188 19.53 -12.40 15.07
N GLU A 189 18.78 -12.04 14.03
CA GLU A 189 17.40 -11.54 14.13
C GLU A 189 16.41 -12.68 14.40
N MET A 190 16.67 -13.85 13.80
CA MET A 190 16.02 -15.13 14.13
C MET A 190 16.22 -15.56 15.60
N ARG A 191 17.36 -15.22 16.21
CA ARG A 191 17.66 -15.57 17.60
C ARG A 191 16.95 -14.66 18.61
N ILE A 192 16.68 -13.41 18.26
CA ILE A 192 15.88 -12.48 19.08
C ILE A 192 14.40 -12.87 18.99
N ALA A 193 13.93 -13.19 17.79
CA ALA A 193 12.61 -13.72 17.49
C ALA A 193 12.21 -14.96 18.32
N THR A 194 13.10 -15.95 18.38
CA THR A 194 12.84 -17.24 19.04
C THR A 194 12.83 -17.16 20.56
N GLN A 195 13.47 -16.17 21.17
CA GLN A 195 13.36 -15.92 22.62
C GLN A 195 11.94 -15.49 23.06
N PHE A 196 11.09 -15.02 22.14
CA PHE A 196 9.70 -14.69 22.41
C PHE A 196 8.72 -15.86 22.24
N VAL A 197 9.17 -16.98 21.65
CA VAL A 197 8.34 -18.16 21.34
C VAL A 197 8.73 -19.40 22.15
N GLY A 198 9.86 -19.39 22.88
CA GLY A 198 10.34 -20.57 23.59
C GLY A 198 10.90 -20.28 24.96
N GLY A 199 10.05 -20.36 25.99
CA GLY A 199 10.46 -20.91 27.29
C GLY A 199 9.93 -22.33 27.35
N GLU A 200 10.83 -23.32 27.40
CA GLU A 200 10.45 -24.68 27.82
C GLU A 200 9.73 -24.56 29.19
N ASP A 201 8.58 -25.24 29.32
CA ASP A 201 7.72 -25.34 30.52
C ASP A 201 6.74 -24.20 30.87
N ALA A 202 6.10 -23.57 29.89
CA ALA A 202 4.78 -22.95 30.15
C ALA A 202 3.88 -23.05 28.92
N GLY A 203 2.79 -23.82 29.03
CA GLY A 203 1.68 -23.76 28.08
C GLY A 203 1.09 -22.35 28.10
N ALA A 204 1.51 -21.50 27.16
CA ALA A 204 0.85 -20.22 26.94
C ALA A 204 -0.41 -20.48 26.12
N GLU A 205 -1.54 -20.52 26.80
CA GLU A 205 -2.86 -20.40 26.16
C GLU A 205 -2.90 -19.07 25.40
N TRP A 206 -3.15 -19.12 24.10
CA TRP A 206 -3.17 -17.95 23.22
C TRP A 206 -4.35 -16.99 23.51
N GLY A 207 -5.25 -17.36 24.43
CA GLY A 207 -6.53 -16.70 24.66
C GLY A 207 -6.49 -15.32 25.34
N ASP A 208 -5.39 -14.90 25.98
CA ASP A 208 -5.43 -13.75 26.92
C ASP A 208 -4.37 -12.64 26.68
N ILE A 209 -3.67 -12.64 25.54
CA ILE A 209 -2.47 -11.80 25.39
C ILE A 209 -2.77 -10.51 24.61
N GLY A 210 -3.12 -9.46 25.36
CA GLY A 210 -2.99 -8.08 24.92
C GLY A 210 -1.62 -7.51 25.31
N ILE A 211 -0.88 -6.93 24.35
CA ILE A 211 0.45 -6.34 24.58
C ILE A 211 0.40 -4.83 24.32
N LEU A 212 0.94 -4.04 25.26
CA LEU A 212 1.11 -2.59 25.08
C LEU A 212 2.60 -2.22 25.03
N LEU A 213 3.02 -1.64 23.91
CA LEU A 213 4.32 -0.99 23.73
C LEU A 213 4.19 0.50 24.03
N TYR A 214 4.96 1.01 24.99
CA TYR A 214 4.90 2.44 25.35
C TYR A 214 6.28 3.06 25.46
N GLY A 215 6.40 4.34 25.14
CA GLY A 215 7.66 5.06 25.24
C GLY A 215 7.73 6.23 24.27
N PRO A 216 8.83 7.01 24.28
CA PRO A 216 8.97 8.20 23.45
C PRO A 216 8.78 7.92 21.94
N PRO A 217 8.35 8.93 21.18
CA PRO A 217 8.20 8.81 19.73
C PRO A 217 9.54 8.49 19.06
N GLY A 218 9.49 7.88 17.88
CA GLY A 218 10.69 7.59 17.08
C GLY A 218 11.61 6.47 17.59
N CYS A 219 11.23 5.77 18.68
CA CYS A 219 12.01 4.64 19.21
C CYS A 219 11.69 3.29 18.55
N GLY A 220 10.84 3.28 17.51
CA GLY A 220 10.62 2.09 16.68
C GLY A 220 9.58 1.10 17.21
N LYS A 221 8.57 1.53 18.00
CA LYS A 221 7.48 0.65 18.49
C LYS A 221 6.79 -0.12 17.35
N THR A 222 6.43 0.56 16.28
CA THR A 222 5.83 -0.04 15.07
C THR A 222 6.78 -1.00 14.35
N LEU A 223 8.08 -0.68 14.32
CA LEU A 223 9.11 -1.56 13.74
C LEU A 223 9.29 -2.83 14.59
N LEU A 224 9.27 -2.70 15.92
CA LEU A 224 9.36 -3.81 16.85
C LEU A 224 8.18 -4.78 16.67
N ALA A 225 6.96 -4.25 16.62
CA ALA A 225 5.77 -5.08 16.43
C ALA A 225 5.79 -5.83 15.08
N LYS A 226 6.22 -5.17 14.00
CA LYS A 226 6.41 -5.81 12.69
C LYS A 226 7.48 -6.91 12.73
N ALA A 227 8.59 -6.66 13.42
CA ALA A 227 9.67 -7.64 13.58
C ALA A 227 9.19 -8.86 14.37
N VAL A 228 8.44 -8.67 15.45
CA VAL A 228 7.86 -9.75 16.27
C VAL A 228 6.86 -10.58 15.47
N ALA A 229 6.00 -9.94 14.66
CA ALA A 229 5.07 -10.69 13.83
C ALA A 229 5.75 -11.54 12.78
N ARG A 230 6.77 -10.98 12.12
CA ARG A 230 7.58 -11.71 11.14
C ARG A 230 8.37 -12.86 11.78
N ALA A 231 8.93 -12.62 12.96
CA ALA A 231 9.62 -13.59 13.80
C ALA A 231 8.75 -14.81 14.17
N ALA A 232 7.51 -14.54 14.57
CA ALA A 232 6.55 -15.55 14.97
C ALA A 232 5.88 -16.27 13.78
N GLY A 233 6.14 -15.85 12.54
CA GLY A 233 5.43 -16.34 11.36
C GLY A 233 3.94 -15.94 11.33
N CYS A 234 3.56 -14.95 12.13
CA CYS A 234 2.20 -14.45 12.22
C CYS A 234 1.94 -13.40 11.13
N ARG A 235 0.71 -13.37 10.63
CA ARG A 235 0.27 -12.28 9.75
C ARG A 235 0.14 -10.99 10.55
N PHE A 236 0.54 -9.87 9.98
CA PHE A 236 0.55 -8.58 10.66
C PHE A 236 -0.51 -7.65 10.08
N ILE A 237 -1.46 -7.22 10.91
CA ILE A 237 -2.50 -6.25 10.57
C ILE A 237 -2.23 -4.95 11.33
N ASN A 238 -1.66 -3.97 10.64
CA ASN A 238 -1.55 -2.58 11.09
C ASN A 238 -2.89 -1.84 10.97
N LEU A 239 -3.52 -1.56 12.11
CA LEU A 239 -4.72 -0.77 12.22
C LEU A 239 -4.34 0.66 12.64
N GLN A 240 -4.46 1.59 11.70
CA GLN A 240 -4.36 3.02 12.00
C GLN A 240 -5.75 3.55 12.36
N VAL A 241 -5.91 4.05 13.58
CA VAL A 241 -7.24 4.37 14.07
C VAL A 241 -7.81 5.66 13.49
N SER A 242 -6.96 6.57 13.01
CA SER A 242 -7.37 7.73 12.20
C SER A 242 -8.22 7.33 10.99
N ASN A 243 -7.95 6.16 10.40
CA ASN A 243 -8.69 5.70 9.22
C ASN A 243 -10.10 5.21 9.57
N LEU A 244 -10.35 4.88 10.84
CA LEU A 244 -11.66 4.47 11.33
C LEU A 244 -12.53 5.67 11.71
N THR A 245 -11.96 6.83 12.02
CA THR A 245 -12.73 8.01 12.46
C THR A 245 -13.26 8.88 11.33
N ASP A 246 -12.67 8.80 10.13
CA ASP A 246 -12.82 9.86 9.13
C ASP A 246 -14.02 9.76 8.18
N LYS A 247 -14.75 8.64 8.11
CA LYS A 247 -15.86 8.49 7.14
C LYS A 247 -17.01 7.66 7.70
N TRP A 248 -18.14 8.34 7.90
CA TRP A 248 -19.48 7.78 8.09
C TRP A 248 -19.64 6.71 9.18
N TYR A 249 -20.38 7.09 10.22
CA TYR A 249 -20.57 6.36 11.47
C TYR A 249 -20.91 4.86 11.37
N GLY A 250 -21.64 4.44 10.32
CA GLY A 250 -21.98 3.04 10.08
C GLY A 250 -20.95 2.23 9.26
N GLU A 251 -20.07 2.88 8.51
CA GLU A 251 -19.02 2.22 7.73
C GLU A 251 -17.84 1.83 8.63
N SER A 252 -17.47 2.69 9.56
CA SER A 252 -16.37 2.42 10.49
C SER A 252 -16.62 1.22 11.42
N GLN A 253 -17.89 0.97 11.79
CA GLN A 253 -18.29 -0.23 12.53
C GLN A 253 -18.10 -1.51 11.71
N LYS A 254 -18.47 -1.47 10.42
CA LYS A 254 -18.31 -2.58 9.49
C LYS A 254 -16.82 -2.84 9.20
N LEU A 255 -16.01 -1.79 9.11
CA LEU A 255 -14.56 -1.89 8.93
C LEU A 255 -13.89 -2.57 10.13
N ALA A 256 -14.20 -2.15 11.36
CA ALA A 256 -13.68 -2.80 12.56
C ALA A 256 -14.07 -4.29 12.60
N ALA A 257 -15.34 -4.61 12.37
CA ALA A 257 -15.82 -6.00 12.32
C ALA A 257 -15.15 -6.81 11.19
N ALA A 258 -14.92 -6.20 10.03
CA ALA A 258 -14.24 -6.85 8.91
C ALA A 258 -12.76 -7.15 9.23
N VAL A 259 -12.03 -6.22 9.85
CA VAL A 259 -10.63 -6.42 10.26
C VAL A 259 -10.51 -7.61 11.21
N PHE A 260 -11.40 -7.68 12.19
CA PHE A 260 -11.46 -8.77 13.16
C PHE A 260 -11.89 -10.11 12.54
N SER A 261 -12.85 -10.10 11.63
CA SER A 261 -13.24 -11.29 10.85
C SER A 261 -12.10 -11.81 9.97
N VAL A 262 -11.33 -10.91 9.36
CA VAL A 262 -10.14 -11.25 8.56
C VAL A 262 -9.04 -11.85 9.44
N ALA A 263 -8.77 -11.26 10.61
CA ALA A 263 -7.79 -11.81 11.56
C ALA A 263 -8.18 -13.23 11.99
N GLN A 264 -9.46 -13.47 12.25
CA GLN A 264 -9.98 -14.79 12.61
C GLN A 264 -9.88 -15.81 11.49
N LYS A 265 -10.11 -15.39 10.23
CA LYS A 265 -9.99 -16.27 9.08
C LYS A 265 -8.54 -16.64 8.75
N PHE A 266 -7.58 -15.82 9.16
CA PHE A 266 -6.20 -15.89 8.70
C PHE A 266 -5.18 -16.04 9.83
N GLN A 267 -5.44 -16.98 10.74
CA GLN A 267 -4.56 -17.26 11.87
C GLN A 267 -3.28 -18.02 11.44
N PRO A 268 -2.15 -17.85 12.16
CA PRO A 268 -1.95 -16.96 13.31
C PRO A 268 -1.77 -15.49 12.88
N THR A 269 -2.39 -14.55 13.62
CA THR A 269 -2.40 -13.11 13.29
C THR A 269 -2.07 -12.22 14.49
N ILE A 270 -1.31 -11.15 14.25
CA ILE A 270 -1.10 -10.03 15.17
C ILE A 270 -1.81 -8.80 14.62
N ILE A 271 -2.73 -8.24 15.41
CA ILE A 271 -3.39 -6.96 15.15
C ILE A 271 -2.60 -5.89 15.91
N PHE A 272 -1.98 -4.97 15.20
CA PHE A 272 -1.22 -3.86 15.76
C PHE A 272 -2.00 -2.55 15.63
N ILE A 273 -2.17 -1.85 16.74
CA ILE A 273 -2.89 -0.57 16.83
C ILE A 273 -1.87 0.51 17.15
N ASP A 274 -1.56 1.35 16.18
CA ASP A 274 -0.68 2.50 16.39
C ASP A 274 -1.46 3.67 17.00
N GLU A 275 -0.77 4.47 17.82
CA GLU A 275 -1.36 5.61 18.54
C GLU A 275 -2.67 5.27 19.25
N ILE A 276 -2.66 4.21 20.07
CA ILE A 276 -3.87 3.75 20.78
C ILE A 276 -4.46 4.85 21.69
N ASP A 277 -3.65 5.81 22.12
CA ASP A 277 -4.06 7.02 22.84
C ASP A 277 -4.84 8.04 22.00
N SER A 278 -4.81 7.98 20.67
CA SER A 278 -5.60 8.87 19.80
C SER A 278 -7.08 8.50 19.78
N PHE A 279 -7.36 7.19 19.77
CA PHE A 279 -8.70 6.64 19.74
C PHE A 279 -9.31 6.48 21.12
N LEU A 280 -8.48 6.18 22.13
CA LEU A 280 -8.90 5.65 23.42
C LEU A 280 -8.51 6.57 24.58
N ARG A 281 -8.68 7.88 24.37
CA ARG A 281 -8.53 8.86 25.46
C ARG A 281 -9.56 8.64 26.55
N ASP A 282 -9.13 8.85 27.79
CA ASP A 282 -9.96 8.80 28.98
C ASP A 282 -11.19 9.72 28.83
N ARG A 283 -12.34 9.26 29.33
CA ARG A 283 -13.67 9.82 29.06
C ARG A 283 -13.77 11.27 29.54
N GLN A 284 -13.49 12.24 28.66
CA GLN A 284 -13.91 13.61 28.88
C GLN A 284 -15.35 13.78 28.38
N ALA A 285 -16.15 14.57 29.11
CA ALA A 285 -17.58 14.76 28.93
C ALA A 285 -18.03 15.31 27.55
N ASN A 286 -17.10 15.50 26.60
CA ASN A 286 -17.33 16.02 25.26
C ASN A 286 -17.12 14.99 24.13
N ASP A 287 -16.77 13.74 24.45
CA ASP A 287 -16.70 12.69 23.42
C ASP A 287 -18.07 12.52 22.77
N HIS A 288 -18.13 12.69 21.44
CA HIS A 288 -19.34 12.48 20.67
C HIS A 288 -19.82 11.04 20.86
N GLU A 289 -21.12 10.84 21.07
CA GLU A 289 -21.77 9.54 21.32
C GLU A 289 -21.32 8.44 20.33
N ALA A 290 -20.99 8.86 19.11
CA ALA A 290 -20.42 8.04 18.07
C ALA A 290 -19.11 7.32 18.45
N THR A 291 -18.12 8.07 18.97
CA THR A 291 -16.83 7.51 19.35
C THR A 291 -16.99 6.52 20.50
N ALA A 292 -17.92 6.78 21.42
CA ALA A 292 -18.21 5.90 22.55
C ALA A 292 -18.80 4.55 22.11
N MET A 293 -19.74 4.53 21.14
CA MET A 293 -20.29 3.26 20.64
C MET A 293 -19.24 2.45 19.87
N MET A 294 -18.38 3.10 19.07
CA MET A 294 -17.29 2.41 18.37
C MET A 294 -16.29 1.79 19.35
N LYS A 295 -15.90 2.55 20.40
CA LYS A 295 -15.08 2.03 21.50
C LYS A 295 -15.71 0.78 22.10
N ALA A 296 -17.01 0.82 22.45
CA ALA A 296 -17.71 -0.31 23.03
C ALA A 296 -17.75 -1.54 22.09
N GLN A 297 -18.00 -1.33 20.79
CA GLN A 297 -18.02 -2.42 19.81
C GLN A 297 -16.64 -3.03 19.59
N PHE A 298 -15.60 -2.21 19.46
CA PHE A 298 -14.22 -2.69 19.35
C PHE A 298 -13.84 -3.57 20.54
N MET A 299 -14.23 -3.15 21.75
CA MET A 299 -13.97 -3.89 22.98
C MET A 299 -14.76 -5.19 23.05
N SER A 300 -16.02 -5.20 22.59
CA SER A 300 -16.84 -6.42 22.48
C SER A 300 -16.25 -7.43 21.48
N LEU A 301 -15.77 -6.95 20.34
CA LEU A 301 -15.10 -7.81 19.35
C LEU A 301 -13.79 -8.37 19.88
N TRP A 302 -13.00 -7.56 20.59
CA TRP A 302 -11.78 -8.02 21.26
C TRP A 302 -12.11 -9.12 22.29
N ASP A 303 -13.06 -8.89 23.18
CA ASP A 303 -13.48 -9.87 24.18
C ASP A 303 -13.98 -11.19 23.56
N GLY A 304 -14.53 -11.13 22.35
CA GLY A 304 -14.95 -12.31 21.59
C GLY A 304 -13.82 -13.30 21.31
N PHE A 305 -12.60 -12.82 21.06
CA PHE A 305 -11.44 -13.69 20.78
C PHE A 305 -10.90 -14.39 22.01
N CYS A 306 -11.10 -13.82 23.20
CA CYS A 306 -10.66 -14.45 24.45
C CYS A 306 -11.51 -15.68 24.82
N THR A 307 -12.62 -15.92 24.12
CA THR A 307 -13.52 -17.07 24.36
C THR A 307 -13.35 -18.21 23.37
N THR A 308 -12.58 -18.00 22.30
CA THR A 308 -12.27 -18.96 21.25
C THR A 308 -10.79 -19.33 21.29
N ASP A 309 -10.43 -20.54 20.88
CA ASP A 309 -9.04 -21.02 20.80
C ASP A 309 -8.30 -20.38 19.59
N ASP A 310 -8.48 -19.08 19.41
CA ASP A 310 -8.00 -18.30 18.28
C ASP A 310 -6.55 -17.82 18.55
N GLN A 311 -5.66 -18.05 17.60
CA GLN A 311 -4.26 -17.60 17.61
C GLN A 311 -4.16 -16.14 17.15
N ILE A 312 -4.78 -15.23 17.90
CA ILE A 312 -4.81 -13.79 17.61
C ILE A 312 -4.24 -13.02 18.78
N ILE A 313 -3.26 -12.16 18.50
CA ILE A 313 -2.64 -11.28 19.51
C ILE A 313 -2.96 -9.83 19.15
N VAL A 314 -3.39 -9.04 20.13
CA VAL A 314 -3.60 -7.60 19.97
C VAL A 314 -2.43 -6.84 20.59
N MET A 315 -1.71 -6.08 19.77
CA MET A 315 -0.60 -5.22 20.19
C MET A 315 -0.99 -3.75 20.02
N GLY A 316 -0.86 -2.94 21.07
CA GLY A 316 -1.03 -1.48 20.99
C GLY A 316 0.29 -0.76 21.13
N ALA A 317 0.46 0.38 20.46
CA ALA A 317 1.55 1.31 20.69
C ALA A 317 1.05 2.67 21.13
N THR A 318 1.70 3.26 22.14
CA THR A 318 1.40 4.63 22.59
C THR A 318 2.65 5.41 22.95
N ASN A 319 2.61 6.72 22.77
CA ASN A 319 3.60 7.65 23.30
C ASN A 319 3.19 8.19 24.69
N ARG A 320 1.92 8.04 25.06
CA ARG A 320 1.29 8.63 26.24
C ARG A 320 0.48 7.57 27.00
N PRO A 321 1.15 6.62 27.69
CA PRO A 321 0.46 5.53 28.39
C PRO A 321 -0.53 6.02 29.45
N GLN A 322 -0.35 7.24 29.98
CA GLN A 322 -1.26 7.87 30.94
C GLN A 322 -2.58 8.34 30.32
N ASP A 323 -2.64 8.56 29.01
CA ASP A 323 -3.84 9.05 28.32
C ASP A 323 -4.77 7.89 27.89
N VAL A 324 -4.34 6.64 28.08
CA VAL A 324 -5.06 5.43 27.64
C VAL A 324 -6.14 5.03 28.65
N ASP A 325 -7.35 4.74 28.16
CA ASP A 325 -8.49 4.29 28.96
C ASP A 325 -8.12 3.07 29.86
N PRO A 326 -8.40 3.13 31.18
CA PRO A 326 -8.17 2.03 32.11
C PRO A 326 -8.80 0.68 31.70
N ALA A 327 -9.91 0.68 30.96
CA ALA A 327 -10.57 -0.54 30.47
C ALA A 327 -9.71 -1.31 29.46
N ILE A 328 -8.89 -0.60 28.67
CA ILE A 328 -7.98 -1.18 27.68
C ILE A 328 -6.67 -1.59 28.34
N LEU A 329 -6.18 -0.78 29.28
CA LEU A 329 -5.04 -1.17 30.11
C LEU A 329 -5.28 -2.50 30.85
N ARG A 330 -6.53 -2.81 31.22
CA ARG A 330 -6.89 -4.10 31.83
C ARG A 330 -6.80 -5.29 30.86
N ARG A 331 -7.06 -5.07 29.56
CA ARG A 331 -6.97 -6.11 28.51
C ARG A 331 -5.55 -6.25 27.95
N MET A 332 -4.76 -5.20 28.04
CA MET A 332 -3.32 -5.24 27.79
C MET A 332 -2.58 -5.75 29.02
N SER A 333 -2.62 -7.07 29.21
CA SER A 333 -2.01 -7.79 30.32
C SER A 333 -0.48 -7.65 30.33
N ALA A 334 0.16 -7.60 29.16
CA ALA A 334 1.60 -7.40 29.02
C ALA A 334 1.94 -5.96 28.60
N ARG A 335 2.88 -5.32 29.30
CA ARG A 335 3.27 -3.92 29.04
C ARG A 335 4.79 -3.81 28.97
N PHE A 336 5.30 -3.31 27.85
CA PHE A 336 6.73 -3.19 27.60
C PHE A 336 7.13 -1.74 27.33
N PRO A 337 8.04 -1.17 28.15
CA PRO A 337 8.63 0.13 27.86
C PRO A 337 9.65 0.00 26.72
N VAL A 338 9.57 0.91 25.75
CA VAL A 338 10.54 1.10 24.66
C VAL A 338 11.26 2.44 24.90
N PRO A 339 12.36 2.44 25.67
CA PRO A 339 13.08 3.68 26.01
C PRO A 339 13.92 4.20 24.84
N VAL A 340 14.44 5.41 25.00
CA VAL A 340 15.46 5.98 24.09
C VAL A 340 16.69 5.06 24.05
N PRO A 341 17.27 4.79 22.87
CA PRO A 341 18.39 3.87 22.75
C PRO A 341 19.65 4.35 23.49
N SER A 342 20.33 3.41 24.15
CA SER A 342 21.67 3.61 24.75
C SER A 342 22.75 3.87 23.69
N GLU A 343 23.91 4.37 24.09
CA GLU A 343 25.04 4.64 23.18
C GLU A 343 25.41 3.42 22.31
N LYS A 344 25.47 2.23 22.91
CA LYS A 344 25.75 0.97 22.19
C LYS A 344 24.65 0.66 21.18
N GLN A 345 23.38 0.84 21.54
CA GLN A 345 22.23 0.63 20.65
C GLN A 345 22.21 1.67 19.51
N ARG A 346 22.52 2.94 19.79
CA ARG A 346 22.64 3.98 18.75
C ARG A 346 23.76 3.64 17.76
N ALA A 347 24.91 3.18 18.25
CA ALA A 347 25.99 2.71 17.38
C ALA A 347 25.55 1.50 16.54
N GLN A 348 24.75 0.58 17.09
CA GLN A 348 24.17 -0.53 16.33
C GLN A 348 23.15 -0.06 15.30
N ILE A 349 22.29 0.91 15.59
CA ILE A 349 21.34 1.49 14.63
C ILE A 349 22.09 2.17 13.47
N LEU A 350 23.15 2.93 13.79
CA LEU A 350 24.05 3.56 12.81
C LEU A 350 24.92 2.57 12.04
N LYS A 351 25.13 1.34 12.56
CA LYS A 351 25.80 0.25 11.86
C LYS A 351 24.82 -0.58 11.04
N ALA A 352 23.60 -0.81 11.51
CA ALA A 352 22.54 -1.48 10.76
C ALA A 352 22.19 -0.68 9.50
N SER A 353 22.25 0.66 9.58
CA SER A 353 22.15 1.52 8.40
C SER A 353 23.28 1.32 7.37
N ARG A 354 24.40 0.66 7.72
CA ARG A 354 25.50 0.25 6.82
C ARG A 354 25.31 -1.14 6.20
N ALA A 355 24.64 -2.06 6.89
CA ALA A 355 24.69 -3.49 6.57
C ALA A 355 23.45 -4.00 5.82
N GLU A 356 22.24 -3.52 6.13
CA GLU A 356 21.04 -3.91 5.41
C GLU A 356 19.88 -2.92 5.70
N GLU A 357 19.33 -2.39 4.61
CA GLU A 357 17.90 -2.08 4.42
C GLU A 357 17.17 -0.80 4.84
N VAL A 358 17.66 0.15 5.66
CA VAL A 358 16.69 1.20 6.13
C VAL A 358 17.00 2.66 5.76
N ILE A 359 18.25 3.10 5.58
CA ILE A 359 18.52 4.55 5.50
C ILE A 359 19.65 4.95 4.53
N LEU A 360 20.69 4.15 4.36
CA LEU A 360 21.86 4.47 3.52
C LEU A 360 22.14 3.38 2.49
N ARG A 361 21.09 2.81 1.88
CA ARG A 361 21.18 1.63 0.98
C ARG A 361 22.18 1.76 -0.19
N GLU A 362 22.63 2.98 -0.53
CA GLU A 362 23.50 3.23 -1.67
C GLU A 362 24.68 4.18 -1.39
N GLU A 363 24.84 4.66 -0.14
CA GLU A 363 25.78 5.74 0.16
C GLU A 363 27.11 5.20 0.72
N ARG A 364 28.22 5.55 0.07
CA ARG A 364 29.56 5.16 0.53
C ARG A 364 29.96 6.05 1.71
N LEU A 365 30.35 5.47 2.84
CA LEU A 365 31.00 6.19 3.94
C LEU A 365 32.51 6.19 3.72
N ALA A 366 33.17 7.28 4.07
CA ALA A 366 34.62 7.35 4.05
C ALA A 366 35.22 6.61 5.26
N ASP A 367 36.48 6.17 5.13
CA ASP A 367 37.17 5.36 6.14
C ASP A 367 37.43 6.12 7.46
N ASP A 368 37.26 7.44 7.46
CA ASP A 368 37.41 8.33 8.61
C ASP A 368 36.17 8.38 9.53
N VAL A 369 35.07 7.72 9.15
CA VAL A 369 33.83 7.73 9.92
C VAL A 369 33.85 6.73 11.08
N ASP A 370 33.92 7.27 12.30
CA ASP A 370 33.78 6.51 13.54
C ASP A 370 32.35 6.58 14.09
N LEU A 371 31.55 5.55 13.80
CA LEU A 371 30.15 5.46 14.22
C LEU A 371 29.97 5.40 15.75
N GLN A 372 30.98 4.94 16.52
CA GLN A 372 30.89 4.94 17.98
C GLN A 372 30.97 6.36 18.53
N LYS A 373 31.86 7.19 18.00
CA LYS A 373 31.94 8.61 18.38
C LYS A 373 30.69 9.37 18.02
N ILE A 374 30.14 9.14 16.82
CA ILE A 374 28.87 9.74 16.40
C ILE A 374 27.72 9.30 17.33
N ALA A 375 27.65 8.03 17.73
CA ALA A 375 26.66 7.54 18.69
C ALA A 375 26.81 8.16 20.10
N ALA A 376 28.04 8.41 20.54
CA ALA A 376 28.34 9.09 21.79
C ALA A 376 27.90 10.57 21.76
N MET A 377 28.06 11.25 20.63
CA MET A 377 27.61 12.63 20.44
C MET A 377 26.09 12.77 20.36
N GLY A 378 25.39 11.75 19.84
CA GLY A 378 23.93 11.72 19.70
C GLY A 378 23.17 11.36 20.98
N VAL A 379 23.52 11.91 22.14
CA VAL A 379 22.85 11.62 23.42
C VAL A 379 21.38 12.03 23.35
N GLY A 380 20.48 11.11 23.73
CA GLY A 380 19.03 11.38 23.78
C GLY A 380 18.29 11.25 22.45
N LEU A 381 19.00 11.02 21.34
CA LEU A 381 18.38 10.86 20.02
C LEU A 381 17.67 9.50 19.89
N SER A 382 16.45 9.54 19.38
CA SER A 382 15.67 8.36 19.00
C SER A 382 16.18 7.74 17.68
N GLY A 383 15.66 6.56 17.32
CA GLY A 383 16.00 5.92 16.05
C GLY A 383 15.60 6.79 14.83
N SER A 384 14.45 7.45 14.89
CA SER A 384 14.01 8.40 13.86
C SER A 384 14.90 9.64 13.77
N ASP A 385 15.37 10.16 14.91
CA ASP A 385 16.28 11.31 14.94
C ASP A 385 17.62 10.96 14.28
N LEU A 386 18.18 9.79 14.62
CA LEU A 386 19.41 9.30 13.99
C LEU A 386 19.25 9.08 12.49
N LYS A 387 18.06 8.63 12.06
CA LYS A 387 17.71 8.51 10.63
C LYS A 387 17.75 9.86 9.93
N GLU A 388 17.17 10.88 10.55
CA GLU A 388 17.15 12.23 10.00
C GLU A 388 18.54 12.87 9.96
N VAL A 389 19.35 12.66 10.99
CA VAL A 389 20.77 13.07 11.01
C VAL A 389 21.54 12.45 9.83
N CYS A 390 21.37 11.15 9.58
CA CYS A 390 21.99 10.48 8.43
C CYS A 390 21.51 11.09 7.10
N ARG A 391 20.22 11.39 6.98
CA ARG A 391 19.64 12.04 5.79
C ARG A 391 20.24 13.42 5.55
N ILE A 392 20.38 14.24 6.60
CA ILE A 392 20.98 15.57 6.53
C ILE A 392 22.45 15.49 6.10
N ALA A 393 23.21 14.52 6.63
CA ALA A 393 24.61 14.32 6.25
C ALA A 393 24.74 13.99 4.75
N VAL A 394 23.93 13.06 4.24
CA VAL A 394 23.89 12.72 2.80
C VAL A 394 23.52 13.93 1.94
N LEU A 395 22.51 14.71 2.35
CA LEU A 395 22.09 15.91 1.62
C LEU A 395 23.19 16.98 1.59
N THR A 396 23.94 17.12 2.69
CA THR A 396 25.04 18.08 2.79
C THR A 396 26.17 17.67 1.85
N ARG A 397 26.52 16.39 1.83
CA ARG A 397 27.50 15.82 0.90
C ARG A 397 27.08 15.94 -0.56
N ALA A 398 25.81 15.69 -0.87
CA ALA A 398 25.27 15.83 -2.22
C ALA A 398 25.33 17.29 -2.71
N LYS A 399 25.02 18.27 -1.85
CA LYS A 399 25.15 19.70 -2.17
C LYS A 399 26.60 20.10 -2.42
N ALA A 400 27.54 19.64 -1.60
CA ALA A 400 28.96 19.90 -1.82
C ALA A 400 29.44 19.30 -3.15
N THR A 401 29.03 18.07 -3.49
CA THR A 401 29.38 17.46 -4.78
C THR A 401 28.83 18.23 -5.99
N LEU A 402 27.63 18.81 -5.89
CA LEU A 402 27.08 19.67 -6.95
C LEU A 402 27.82 20.99 -7.09
N GLN A 403 28.27 21.59 -5.97
CA GLN A 403 29.06 22.82 -5.97
C GLN A 403 30.44 22.61 -6.61
N ASP A 404 31.03 21.43 -6.43
CA ASP A 404 32.29 21.01 -7.06
C ASP A 404 32.13 20.57 -8.54
N GLN A 405 30.99 20.86 -9.19
CA GLN A 405 30.64 20.40 -10.55
C GLN A 405 30.67 18.86 -10.74
N GLY A 406 30.55 18.10 -9.65
CA GLY A 406 30.51 16.64 -9.66
C GLY A 406 29.17 16.07 -10.13
N ASN A 407 29.17 14.80 -10.56
CA ASN A 407 27.97 14.09 -10.98
C ASN A 407 27.30 13.36 -9.80
N LEU A 408 25.99 13.53 -9.63
CA LEU A 408 25.19 12.84 -8.60
C LEU A 408 25.19 11.30 -8.74
N LYS A 409 25.56 10.77 -9.92
CA LYS A 409 25.76 9.32 -10.12
C LYS A 409 27.06 8.80 -9.49
N ASN A 410 28.07 9.66 -9.31
CA ASN A 410 29.35 9.34 -8.66
C ASN A 410 29.56 10.29 -7.47
N ARG A 411 28.67 10.20 -6.48
CA ARG A 411 28.74 11.01 -5.26
C ARG A 411 30.00 10.68 -4.45
N GLN A 412 30.61 11.73 -3.88
CA GLN A 412 31.70 11.54 -2.94
C GLN A 412 31.17 10.87 -1.67
N PRO A 413 31.98 10.02 -1.01
CA PRO A 413 31.56 9.35 0.20
C PRO A 413 31.28 10.35 1.32
N VAL A 414 30.30 10.04 2.16
CA VAL A 414 29.95 10.83 3.35
C VAL A 414 31.10 10.75 4.34
N ARG A 415 31.61 11.91 4.75
CA ARG A 415 32.75 12.02 5.67
C ARG A 415 32.29 12.22 7.10
N LYS A 416 33.24 12.11 8.03
CA LYS A 416 33.01 12.38 9.45
C LYS A 416 32.42 13.79 9.69
N GLU A 417 32.97 14.79 9.02
CA GLU A 417 32.56 16.20 9.16
C GLU A 417 31.09 16.42 8.77
N ASP A 418 30.59 15.71 7.73
CA ASP A 418 29.21 15.80 7.29
C ASP A 418 28.24 15.29 8.37
N LEU A 419 28.60 14.21 9.06
CA LEU A 419 27.81 13.62 10.14
C LEU A 419 27.87 14.47 11.42
N GLU A 420 29.04 15.00 11.78
CA GLU A 420 29.18 15.91 12.92
C GLU A 420 28.41 17.21 12.71
N PHE A 421 28.47 17.78 11.50
CA PHE A 421 27.69 18.95 11.13
C PHE A 421 26.19 18.66 11.16
N ALA A 422 25.75 17.51 10.64
CA ALA A 422 24.35 17.10 10.68
C ALA A 422 23.83 16.94 12.11
N LEU A 423 24.61 16.32 13.01
CA LEU A 423 24.29 16.20 14.43
C LEU A 423 24.14 17.58 15.08
N MET A 424 25.12 18.47 14.90
CA MET A 424 25.05 19.81 15.49
C MET A 424 23.84 20.59 14.96
N LYS A 425 23.57 20.50 13.66
CA LYS A 425 22.43 21.16 13.02
C LYS A 425 21.10 20.62 13.57
N TYR A 426 21.00 19.30 13.73
CA TYR A 426 19.82 18.65 14.29
C TYR A 426 19.60 19.03 15.76
N SER A 427 20.64 18.96 16.60
CA SER A 427 20.56 19.32 18.01
C SER A 427 20.19 20.79 18.22
N ARG A 428 20.73 21.72 17.41
CA ARG A 428 20.34 23.14 17.46
C ARG A 428 18.89 23.38 17.04
N GLY A 429 18.42 22.69 16.00
CA GLY A 429 17.02 22.77 15.56
C GLY A 429 16.05 22.18 16.58
N SER A 430 16.43 21.07 17.22
CA SER A 430 15.64 20.44 18.29
C SER A 430 15.55 21.33 19.53
N GLN A 431 16.63 22.03 19.91
CA GLN A 431 16.64 22.97 21.04
C GLN A 431 15.72 24.17 20.79
N GLN A 432 15.73 24.73 19.58
CA GLN A 432 14.82 25.82 19.20
C GLN A 432 13.34 25.37 19.18
N MET A 433 13.03 24.15 18.76
CA MET A 433 11.65 23.62 18.83
C MET A 433 11.16 23.42 20.27
N THR A 434 12.03 23.05 21.21
CA THR A 434 11.66 22.99 22.64
C THR A 434 11.47 24.37 23.27
N GLU A 435 12.16 25.41 22.81
CA GLU A 435 11.99 26.79 23.32
C GLU A 435 10.74 27.49 22.76
N TYR A 436 10.30 27.17 21.54
CA TYR A 436 9.09 27.73 20.93
C TYR A 436 7.81 26.88 21.12
N GLY A 437 7.92 25.72 21.77
CA GLY A 437 6.81 24.81 22.07
C GLY A 437 6.23 24.91 23.48
N LEU A 438 6.67 25.91 24.25
CA LEU A 438 6.13 26.26 25.56
C LEU A 438 5.63 27.71 25.51
N ASP A 439 4.51 27.93 24.85
CA ASP A 439 3.58 29.03 25.10
C ASP A 439 2.15 28.60 24.71
#